data_AF-A0A0C3GYS9-F1
#
_entry.id   AF-A0A0C3GYS9-F1
#
_cell.length_a   1.000
_cell.length_b   1.000
_cell.length_c   1.000
_cell.angle_alpha   90.00
_cell.angle_beta   90.00
_cell.angle_gamma   90.00
#
_symmetry.space_group_name_H-M   'P 1'
#
loop_
_entity.id
_entity.type
_entity.pdbx_description
1 polymer ?
#
loop_
_entity_poly.entity_id
_entity_poly.type
_entity_poly.pdbx_seq_one_letter_code
_entity_poly.pdbx_strand_id
1 'polypeptide(L)'
;MELEGNLREALGDLNGTRSSLLSSISKLQRELENTIRDLDTTKAALAEKERLIKQRDALLESHGLESRKLADILDKERQAHRTTKHQFETFQKTQQHTERTLSQQESRVLELEASRQQDRRKLATLENSFKDQLNERNNLLLALWNRLSALCGSDWAHNNRLINGRALPTLETISTMLPGFSKNLIAAVKTLETLVGDFQTRIRSVERDLWKEYQTLESTLELRTKTLDRLETMARSAIPGARGDSKREMEKLKEINRNLRIEIGTLRAANEVQTGAYGLDTSPSPSVPTGPRNRTTDKAISSTLTRHHSASTVETTERAISSRGRSRGGEVGPSIGEEEYRPDLMWQVRLRELEYKLKAEREARMLDRNSAIQRLEEKSRENEELAAEVARNRAKTEMDKEKSK
;
A
#
# COMPACT_ATOMS: atom_id res chain seq x y z
N MET A 1 -12.10 -90.03 132.68
CA MET A 1 -11.23 -90.96 131.94
C MET A 1 -11.64 -91.10 130.47
N GLU A 2 -12.93 -91.09 130.11
CA GLU A 2 -13.36 -91.14 128.69
C GLU A 2 -12.84 -89.98 127.83
N LEU A 3 -12.80 -88.76 128.37
CA LEU A 3 -12.25 -87.59 127.65
C LEU A 3 -10.76 -87.76 127.30
N GLU A 4 -9.98 -88.40 128.19
CA GLU A 4 -8.55 -88.64 127.98
C GLU A 4 -8.32 -89.80 126.98
N GLY A 5 -9.18 -90.83 127.03
CA GLY A 5 -9.17 -91.93 126.05
C GLY A 5 -9.50 -91.45 124.64
N ASN A 6 -10.56 -90.65 124.49
CA ASN A 6 -10.96 -90.11 123.18
C ASN A 6 -9.93 -89.11 122.61
N LEU A 7 -9.23 -88.35 123.47
CA LEU A 7 -8.14 -87.47 123.04
C LEU A 7 -6.90 -88.24 122.59
N ARG A 8 -6.59 -89.37 123.23
CA ARG A 8 -5.49 -90.28 122.81
C ARG A 8 -5.76 -90.91 121.45
N GLU A 9 -7.02 -91.29 121.21
CA GLU A 9 -7.46 -91.85 119.93
C GLU A 9 -7.41 -90.81 118.80
N ALA A 10 -7.92 -89.60 119.03
CA ALA A 10 -7.90 -88.51 118.04
C ALA A 10 -6.49 -87.99 117.71
N LEU A 11 -5.55 -88.07 118.66
CA LEU A 11 -4.15 -87.68 118.49
C LEU A 11 -3.24 -88.82 118.02
N GLY A 12 -3.77 -90.04 117.87
CA GLY A 12 -3.04 -91.21 117.38
C GLY A 12 -2.03 -91.83 118.34
N ASP A 13 -2.11 -91.54 119.65
CA ASP A 13 -1.17 -92.03 120.69
C ASP A 13 -1.89 -92.85 121.78
N LEU A 14 -2.36 -94.06 121.39
CA LEU A 14 -3.17 -94.96 122.25
C LEU A 14 -2.43 -95.48 123.50
N ASN A 15 -1.10 -95.62 123.45
CA ASN A 15 -0.26 -96.16 124.55
C ASN A 15 0.66 -95.11 125.20
N GLY A 16 0.51 -93.82 124.87
CA GLY A 16 1.37 -92.73 125.36
C GLY A 16 1.29 -92.49 126.86
N THR A 17 2.28 -91.80 127.43
CA THR A 17 2.16 -91.29 128.82
C THR A 17 1.48 -89.92 128.81
N ARG A 18 0.95 -89.45 129.94
CA ARG A 18 0.35 -88.09 130.03
C ARG A 18 1.30 -86.99 129.50
N SER A 19 2.61 -87.20 129.62
CA SER A 19 3.67 -86.32 129.09
C SER A 19 3.75 -86.33 127.56
N SER A 20 3.62 -87.49 126.88
CA SER A 20 3.61 -87.55 125.41
C SER A 20 2.38 -86.87 124.83
N LEU A 21 1.22 -87.04 125.47
CA LEU A 21 -0.02 -86.38 125.08
C LEU A 21 0.07 -84.85 125.20
N LEU A 22 0.63 -84.33 126.30
CA LEU A 22 0.87 -82.89 126.48
C LEU A 22 1.90 -82.34 125.47
N SER A 23 2.92 -83.11 125.13
CA SER A 23 3.91 -82.75 124.09
C SER A 23 3.27 -82.66 122.71
N SER A 24 2.43 -83.63 122.34
CA SER A 24 1.68 -83.65 121.09
C SER A 24 0.68 -82.49 121.00
N ILE A 25 -0.04 -82.20 122.09
CA ILE A 25 -0.91 -81.01 122.17
C ILE A 25 -0.09 -79.72 121.99
N SER A 26 1.06 -79.60 122.65
CA SER A 26 1.94 -78.42 122.53
C SER A 26 2.51 -78.27 121.12
N LYS A 27 2.81 -79.38 120.44
CA LYS A 27 3.27 -79.40 119.05
C LYS A 27 2.16 -78.95 118.10
N LEU A 28 0.96 -79.51 118.24
CA LEU A 28 -0.21 -79.10 117.44
C LEU A 28 -0.58 -77.64 117.68
N GLN A 29 -0.46 -77.13 118.91
CA GLN A 29 -0.65 -75.71 119.21
C GLN A 29 0.36 -74.84 118.46
N ARG A 30 1.65 -75.19 118.46
CA ARG A 30 2.68 -74.48 117.68
C ARG A 30 2.44 -74.56 116.17
N GLU A 31 2.06 -75.73 115.66
CA GLU A 31 1.73 -75.92 114.25
C GLU A 31 0.48 -75.11 113.86
N LEU A 32 -0.54 -75.06 114.73
CA LEU A 32 -1.72 -74.22 114.54
C LEU A 32 -1.34 -72.73 114.54
N GLU A 33 -0.52 -72.26 115.48
CA GLU A 33 -0.06 -70.87 115.49
C GLU A 33 0.77 -70.52 114.24
N ASN A 34 1.64 -71.42 113.79
CA ASN A 34 2.45 -71.21 112.60
C ASN A 34 1.57 -71.17 111.35
N THR A 35 0.63 -72.11 111.21
CA THR A 35 -0.32 -72.11 110.09
C THR A 35 -1.23 -70.88 110.10
N ILE A 36 -1.62 -70.36 111.27
CA ILE A 36 -2.34 -69.08 111.37
C ILE A 36 -1.47 -67.92 110.88
N ARG A 37 -0.19 -67.83 111.29
CA ARG A 37 0.73 -66.78 110.82
C ARG A 37 0.98 -66.87 109.31
N ASP A 38 1.16 -68.07 108.77
CA ASP A 38 1.32 -68.33 107.34
C ASP A 38 0.04 -67.97 106.56
N LEU A 39 -1.13 -68.27 107.13
CA LEU A 39 -2.42 -67.89 106.57
C LEU A 39 -2.61 -66.36 106.55
N ASP A 40 -2.20 -65.65 107.59
CA ASP A 40 -2.30 -64.19 107.63
C ASP A 40 -1.30 -63.52 106.67
N THR A 41 -0.08 -64.06 106.53
CA THR A 41 0.89 -63.56 105.55
C THR A 41 0.43 -63.83 104.11
N THR A 42 -0.14 -65.00 103.83
CA THR A 42 -0.70 -65.30 102.50
C THR A 42 -1.92 -64.44 102.19
N LYS A 43 -2.80 -64.18 103.16
CA LYS A 43 -3.91 -63.21 103.00
C LYS A 43 -3.40 -61.80 102.71
N ALA A 44 -2.38 -61.32 103.43
CA ALA A 44 -1.80 -60.00 103.18
C ALA A 44 -1.15 -59.91 101.79
N ALA A 45 -0.40 -60.96 101.38
CA ALA A 45 0.18 -61.04 100.06
C ALA A 45 -0.88 -61.07 98.96
N LEU A 46 -1.98 -61.80 99.17
CA LEU A 46 -3.11 -61.84 98.24
C LEU A 46 -3.76 -60.46 98.07
N ALA A 47 -4.03 -59.76 99.18
CA ALA A 47 -4.59 -58.40 99.15
C ALA A 47 -3.70 -57.41 98.38
N GLU A 48 -2.38 -57.49 98.55
CA GLU A 48 -1.44 -56.66 97.80
C GLU A 48 -1.43 -57.01 96.31
N LYS A 49 -1.49 -58.30 95.96
CA LYS A 49 -1.60 -58.74 94.56
C LYS A 49 -2.90 -58.26 93.92
N GLU A 50 -4.03 -58.32 94.63
CA GLU A 50 -5.31 -57.78 94.15
C GLU A 50 -5.24 -56.27 93.88
N ARG A 51 -4.59 -55.51 94.77
CA ARG A 51 -4.36 -54.07 94.56
C ARG A 51 -3.50 -53.82 93.33
N LEU A 52 -2.40 -54.56 93.17
CA LEU A 52 -1.51 -54.45 92.01
C LEU A 52 -2.21 -54.81 90.69
N ILE A 53 -3.07 -55.83 90.70
CA ILE A 53 -3.88 -56.21 89.52
C ILE A 53 -4.80 -55.06 89.15
N LYS A 54 -5.56 -54.49 90.10
CA LYS A 54 -6.44 -53.33 89.84
C LYS A 54 -5.68 -52.12 89.27
N GLN A 55 -4.48 -51.83 89.79
CA GLN A 55 -3.65 -50.75 89.27
C GLN A 55 -3.19 -51.02 87.84
N ARG A 56 -2.81 -52.27 87.52
CA ARG A 56 -2.44 -52.67 86.16
C ARG A 56 -3.62 -52.61 85.21
N ASP A 57 -4.80 -53.03 85.63
CA ASP A 57 -6.02 -52.97 84.82
C ASP A 57 -6.37 -51.51 84.48
N ALA A 58 -6.28 -50.60 85.45
CA ALA A 58 -6.50 -49.17 85.21
C ALA A 58 -5.48 -48.57 84.22
N LEU A 59 -4.20 -48.97 84.31
CA LEU A 59 -3.16 -48.54 83.36
C LEU A 59 -3.38 -49.12 81.96
N LEU A 60 -3.77 -50.39 81.87
CA LEU A 60 -4.09 -51.05 80.60
C LEU A 60 -5.29 -50.38 79.91
N GLU A 61 -6.33 -50.02 80.68
CA GLU A 61 -7.48 -49.29 80.17
C GLU A 61 -7.08 -47.90 79.66
N SER A 62 -6.29 -47.15 80.43
CA SER A 62 -5.76 -45.84 80.03
C SER A 62 -4.97 -45.93 78.72
N HIS A 63 -4.03 -46.88 78.63
CA HIS A 63 -3.23 -47.10 77.41
C HIS A 63 -4.10 -47.56 76.23
N GLY A 64 -5.13 -48.38 76.48
CA GLY A 64 -6.09 -48.78 75.46
C GLY A 64 -6.94 -47.62 74.90
N LEU A 65 -7.28 -46.63 75.74
CA LEU A 65 -7.94 -45.41 75.31
C LEU A 65 -7.00 -44.49 74.53
N GLU A 66 -5.78 -44.31 75.01
CA GLU A 66 -4.77 -43.49 74.34
C GLU A 66 -4.41 -44.05 72.96
N SER A 67 -4.21 -45.37 72.85
CA SER A 67 -3.95 -46.05 71.58
C SER A 67 -5.09 -45.85 70.56
N ARG A 68 -6.35 -45.96 71.00
CA ARG A 68 -7.52 -45.65 70.14
C ARG A 68 -7.54 -44.19 69.71
N LYS A 69 -7.28 -43.26 70.62
CA LYS A 69 -7.23 -41.83 70.31
C LYS A 69 -6.14 -41.50 69.29
N LEU A 70 -4.95 -42.09 69.43
CA LEU A 70 -3.85 -41.92 68.49
C LEU A 70 -4.19 -42.51 67.11
N ALA A 71 -4.86 -43.66 67.06
CA ALA A 71 -5.35 -44.24 65.81
C ALA A 71 -6.35 -43.31 65.10
N ASP A 72 -7.31 -42.74 65.84
CA ASP A 72 -8.29 -41.79 65.28
C ASP A 72 -7.63 -40.51 64.73
N ILE A 73 -6.60 -40.00 65.40
CA ILE A 73 -5.85 -38.82 64.94
C ILE A 73 -5.06 -39.16 63.67
N LEU A 74 -4.39 -40.32 63.65
CA LEU A 74 -3.64 -40.80 62.49
C LEU A 74 -4.54 -40.95 61.25
N ASP A 75 -5.73 -41.51 61.43
CA ASP A 75 -6.67 -41.70 60.32
C ASP A 75 -7.24 -40.37 59.81
N LYS A 76 -7.50 -39.41 60.70
CA LYS A 76 -7.86 -38.03 60.31
C LYS A 76 -6.76 -37.35 59.52
N GLU A 77 -5.51 -37.49 59.95
CA GLU A 77 -4.37 -36.88 59.27
C GLU A 77 -4.12 -37.51 57.89
N ARG A 78 -4.22 -38.84 57.79
CA ARG A 78 -4.19 -39.55 56.51
C ARG A 78 -5.29 -39.08 55.56
N GLN A 79 -6.50 -38.88 56.06
CA GLN A 79 -7.61 -38.39 55.25
C GLN A 79 -7.38 -36.94 54.80
N ALA A 80 -6.92 -36.05 55.69
CA ALA A 80 -6.58 -34.68 55.37
C ALA A 80 -5.47 -34.59 54.30
N HIS A 81 -4.45 -35.45 54.38
CA HIS A 81 -3.40 -35.56 53.37
C HIS A 81 -3.94 -35.98 52.00
N ARG A 82 -4.84 -36.97 51.94
CA ARG A 82 -5.48 -37.39 50.67
C ARG A 82 -6.28 -36.25 50.05
N THR A 83 -7.06 -35.53 50.85
CA THR A 83 -7.85 -34.39 50.37
C THR A 83 -6.96 -33.27 49.85
N THR A 84 -5.91 -32.91 50.59
CA THR A 84 -4.96 -31.87 50.20
C THR A 84 -4.24 -32.25 48.90
N LYS A 85 -3.78 -33.49 48.79
CA LYS A 85 -3.15 -34.00 47.57
C LYS A 85 -4.10 -33.90 46.37
N HIS A 86 -5.35 -34.32 46.54
CA HIS A 86 -6.35 -34.25 45.47
C HIS A 86 -6.66 -32.80 45.04
N GLN A 87 -6.76 -31.88 45.99
CA GLN A 87 -6.95 -30.45 45.72
C GLN A 87 -5.76 -29.87 44.94
N PHE A 88 -4.54 -30.22 45.35
CA PHE A 88 -3.32 -29.79 44.66
C PHE A 88 -3.26 -30.31 43.22
N GLU A 89 -3.52 -31.60 43.00
CA GLU A 89 -3.55 -32.18 41.64
C GLU A 89 -4.62 -31.53 40.76
N THR A 90 -5.79 -31.21 41.33
CA THR A 90 -6.86 -30.52 40.62
C THR A 90 -6.44 -29.10 40.26
N PHE A 91 -5.89 -28.34 41.21
CA PHE A 91 -5.38 -27.00 40.99
C PHE A 91 -4.29 -26.98 39.91
N GLN A 92 -3.35 -27.92 39.97
CA GLN A 92 -2.28 -28.05 38.99
C GLN A 92 -2.82 -28.29 37.57
N LYS A 93 -3.80 -29.17 37.40
CA LYS A 93 -4.44 -29.43 36.10
C LYS A 93 -5.17 -28.19 35.56
N THR A 94 -5.93 -27.51 36.42
CA THR A 94 -6.64 -26.27 36.05
C THR A 94 -5.66 -25.16 35.66
N GLN A 95 -4.57 -25.02 36.40
CA GLN A 95 -3.53 -24.03 36.12
C GLN A 95 -2.88 -24.30 34.76
N GLN A 96 -2.46 -25.55 34.48
CA GLN A 96 -1.90 -25.92 33.18
C GLN A 96 -2.87 -25.69 32.02
N HIS A 97 -4.16 -25.96 32.21
CA HIS A 97 -5.17 -25.67 31.20
C HIS A 97 -5.28 -24.16 30.94
N THR A 98 -5.35 -23.36 32.01
CA THR A 98 -5.43 -21.90 31.94
C THR A 98 -4.23 -21.30 31.23
N GLU A 99 -3.01 -21.79 31.52
CA GLU A 99 -1.77 -21.37 30.86
C GLU A 99 -1.79 -21.63 29.35
N ARG A 100 -2.26 -22.82 28.93
CA ARG A 100 -2.41 -23.13 27.50
C ARG A 100 -3.44 -22.22 26.82
N THR A 101 -4.58 -21.99 27.46
CA THR A 101 -5.60 -21.08 26.94
C THR A 101 -5.07 -19.65 26.85
N LEU A 102 -4.35 -19.18 27.87
CA LEU A 102 -3.75 -17.84 27.87
C LEU A 102 -2.78 -17.68 26.70
N SER A 103 -1.87 -18.64 26.51
CA SER A 103 -0.92 -18.61 25.38
C SER A 103 -1.61 -18.60 24.02
N GLN A 104 -2.72 -19.34 23.86
CA GLN A 104 -3.54 -19.29 22.65
C GLN A 104 -4.24 -17.94 22.44
N GLN A 105 -4.70 -17.28 23.52
CA GLN A 105 -5.27 -15.94 23.41
C GLN A 105 -4.20 -14.91 23.07
N GLU A 106 -3.02 -15.00 23.66
CA GLU A 106 -1.87 -14.13 23.34
C GLU A 106 -1.48 -14.23 21.86
N SER A 107 -1.40 -15.45 21.31
CA SER A 107 -1.10 -15.63 19.88
C SER A 107 -2.18 -15.00 18.99
N ARG A 108 -3.47 -15.20 19.34
CA ARG A 108 -4.59 -14.60 18.62
C ARG A 108 -4.58 -13.08 18.68
N VAL A 109 -4.23 -12.50 19.84
CA VAL A 109 -4.11 -11.04 19.99
C VAL A 109 -2.99 -10.51 19.10
N LEU A 110 -1.83 -11.16 19.08
CA LEU A 110 -0.71 -10.77 18.22
C LEU A 110 -1.07 -10.83 16.73
N GLU A 111 -1.79 -11.86 16.28
CA GLU A 111 -2.28 -11.96 14.91
C GLU A 111 -3.24 -10.82 14.54
N LEU A 112 -4.19 -10.51 15.44
CA LEU A 112 -5.14 -9.42 15.24
C LEU A 112 -4.44 -8.05 15.23
N GLU A 113 -3.46 -7.84 16.09
CA GLU A 113 -2.66 -6.62 16.12
C GLU A 113 -1.84 -6.45 14.84
N ALA A 114 -1.22 -7.53 14.34
CA ALA A 114 -0.49 -7.52 13.08
C ALA A 114 -1.41 -7.21 11.88
N SER A 115 -2.58 -7.86 11.81
CA SER A 115 -3.58 -7.61 10.78
C SER A 115 -4.08 -6.16 10.82
N ARG A 116 -4.42 -5.64 12.00
CA ARG A 116 -4.85 -4.25 12.19
C ARG A 116 -3.76 -3.27 11.76
N GLN A 117 -2.50 -3.53 12.08
CA GLN A 117 -1.39 -2.67 11.69
C GLN A 117 -1.16 -2.68 10.18
N GLN A 118 -1.32 -3.84 9.54
CA GLN A 118 -1.26 -3.95 8.08
C GLN A 118 -2.38 -3.14 7.41
N ASP A 119 -3.61 -3.24 7.90
CA ASP A 119 -4.74 -2.52 7.32
C ASP A 119 -4.63 -1.01 7.55
N ARG A 120 -4.13 -0.58 8.71
CA ARG A 120 -3.80 0.83 8.95
C ARG A 120 -2.79 1.37 7.94
N ARG A 121 -1.77 0.58 7.58
CA ARG A 121 -0.80 0.97 6.54
C ARG A 121 -1.46 1.05 5.16
N LYS A 122 -2.29 0.06 4.80
CA LYS A 122 -3.02 0.07 3.52
C LYS A 122 -3.94 1.30 3.42
N LEU A 123 -4.70 1.60 4.47
CA LEU A 123 -5.58 2.77 4.52
C LEU A 123 -4.78 4.07 4.38
N ALA A 124 -3.66 4.21 5.09
CA ALA A 124 -2.80 5.39 4.96
C ALA A 124 -2.25 5.55 3.52
N THR A 125 -1.85 4.46 2.87
CA THR A 125 -1.41 4.48 1.47
C THR A 125 -2.52 4.91 0.52
N LEU A 126 -3.74 4.35 0.70
CA LEU A 126 -4.89 4.73 -0.12
C LEU A 126 -5.30 6.19 0.10
N GLU A 127 -5.30 6.65 1.36
CA GLU A 127 -5.60 8.03 1.69
C GLU A 127 -4.60 9.01 1.05
N ASN A 128 -3.31 8.70 1.11
CA ASN A 128 -2.28 9.51 0.44
C ASN A 128 -2.49 9.50 -1.09
N SER A 129 -2.74 8.34 -1.69
CA SER A 129 -3.00 8.25 -3.13
C SER A 129 -4.23 9.05 -3.56
N PHE A 130 -5.33 9.03 -2.79
CA PHE A 130 -6.50 9.85 -3.11
C PHE A 130 -6.24 11.34 -2.90
N LYS A 131 -5.45 11.74 -1.89
CA LYS A 131 -5.03 13.13 -1.73
C LYS A 131 -4.21 13.61 -2.92
N ASP A 132 -3.26 12.80 -3.39
CA ASP A 132 -2.43 13.11 -4.54
C ASP A 132 -3.28 13.25 -5.82
N GLN A 133 -4.21 12.31 -6.06
CA GLN A 133 -5.16 12.37 -7.19
C GLN A 133 -6.05 13.63 -7.14
N LEU A 134 -6.56 14.00 -5.97
CA LEU A 134 -7.36 15.21 -5.81
C LEU A 134 -6.52 16.46 -6.07
N ASN A 135 -5.26 16.48 -5.63
CA ASN A 135 -4.34 17.58 -5.89
C ASN A 135 -4.01 17.70 -7.38
N GLU A 136 -3.68 16.59 -8.04
CA GLU A 136 -3.42 16.56 -9.48
C GLU A 136 -4.65 17.06 -10.26
N ARG A 137 -5.84 16.55 -9.95
CA ARG A 137 -7.11 17.03 -10.52
C ARG A 137 -7.26 18.54 -10.34
N ASN A 138 -7.06 19.05 -9.12
CA ASN A 138 -7.25 20.47 -8.83
C ASN A 138 -6.22 21.35 -9.57
N ASN A 139 -4.98 20.88 -9.74
CA ASN A 139 -3.95 21.55 -10.54
C ASN A 139 -4.34 21.60 -12.03
N LEU A 140 -4.78 20.48 -12.60
CA LEU A 140 -5.25 20.42 -14.00
C LEU A 140 -6.45 21.34 -14.23
N LEU A 141 -7.39 21.35 -13.30
CA LEU A 141 -8.55 22.24 -13.34
C LEU A 141 -8.15 23.71 -13.32
N LEU A 142 -7.19 24.10 -12.47
CA LEU A 142 -6.70 25.48 -12.41
C LEU A 142 -5.97 25.87 -13.70
N ALA A 143 -5.14 24.99 -14.25
CA ALA A 143 -4.47 25.21 -15.53
C ALA A 143 -5.48 25.38 -16.67
N LEU A 144 -6.52 24.54 -16.70
CA LEU A 144 -7.59 24.63 -17.68
C LEU A 144 -8.39 25.93 -17.54
N TRP A 145 -8.69 26.38 -16.32
CA TRP A 145 -9.27 27.71 -16.08
C TRP A 145 -8.40 28.84 -16.63
N ASN A 146 -7.10 28.83 -16.35
CA ASN A 146 -6.17 29.87 -16.84
C ASN A 146 -6.14 29.91 -18.38
N ARG A 147 -6.14 28.75 -19.04
CA ARG A 147 -6.16 28.67 -20.50
C ARG A 147 -7.50 29.12 -21.09
N LEU A 148 -8.62 28.68 -20.53
CA LEU A 148 -9.96 29.05 -21.02
C LEU A 148 -10.26 30.53 -20.81
N SER A 149 -9.90 31.08 -19.66
CA SER A 149 -10.08 32.51 -19.38
C SER A 149 -9.25 33.37 -20.33
N ALA A 150 -8.03 32.96 -20.67
CA ALA A 150 -7.21 33.62 -21.69
C ALA A 150 -7.86 33.59 -23.08
N LEU A 151 -8.46 32.47 -23.49
CA LEU A 151 -9.15 32.35 -24.79
C LEU A 151 -10.45 33.15 -24.85
N CYS A 152 -11.18 33.28 -23.75
CA CYS A 152 -12.42 34.05 -23.68
C CYS A 152 -12.18 35.58 -23.61
N GLY A 153 -10.95 36.01 -23.31
CA GLY A 153 -10.56 37.43 -23.23
C GLY A 153 -10.74 38.05 -21.84
N SER A 154 -10.12 39.23 -21.66
CA SER A 154 -9.99 39.92 -20.37
C SER A 154 -11.33 40.32 -19.76
N ASP A 155 -12.28 40.76 -20.58
CA ASP A 155 -13.58 41.25 -20.10
C ASP A 155 -14.44 40.11 -19.56
N TRP A 156 -14.45 38.98 -20.28
CA TRP A 156 -15.11 37.77 -19.81
C TRP A 156 -14.48 37.24 -18.53
N ALA A 157 -13.14 37.18 -18.49
CA ALA A 157 -12.39 36.70 -17.34
C ALA A 157 -12.63 37.57 -16.10
N HIS A 158 -12.74 38.89 -16.25
CA HIS A 158 -13.05 39.81 -15.16
C HIS A 158 -14.44 39.54 -14.56
N ASN A 159 -15.45 39.40 -15.43
CA ASN A 159 -16.84 39.15 -15.02
C ASN A 159 -17.05 37.78 -14.36
N ASN A 160 -16.23 36.79 -14.73
CA ASN A 160 -16.32 35.43 -14.21
C ASN A 160 -15.18 35.06 -13.25
N ARG A 161 -14.41 36.05 -12.77
CA ARG A 161 -13.19 35.79 -11.97
C ARG A 161 -13.47 35.12 -10.63
N LEU A 162 -14.70 35.21 -10.11
CA LEU A 162 -15.07 34.73 -8.79
C LEU A 162 -15.89 33.43 -8.87
N ILE A 163 -15.49 32.42 -8.11
CA ILE A 163 -16.28 31.23 -7.83
C ILE A 163 -17.41 31.64 -6.89
N ASN A 164 -18.66 31.39 -7.30
CA ASN A 164 -19.88 31.76 -6.57
C ASN A 164 -19.91 33.24 -6.11
N GLY A 165 -19.22 34.13 -6.83
CA GLY A 165 -19.15 35.56 -6.51
C GLY A 165 -18.32 35.91 -5.27
N ARG A 166 -17.52 34.98 -4.72
CA ARG A 166 -16.82 35.18 -3.44
C ARG A 166 -15.31 34.97 -3.48
N ALA A 167 -14.82 33.99 -4.24
CA ALA A 167 -13.42 33.59 -4.16
C ALA A 167 -12.75 33.47 -5.53
N LEU A 168 -11.47 33.84 -5.63
CA LEU A 168 -10.69 33.64 -6.84
C LEU A 168 -10.33 32.14 -7.00
N PRO A 169 -10.30 31.62 -8.24
CA PRO A 169 -9.79 30.28 -8.54
C PRO A 169 -8.35 30.10 -8.05
N THR A 170 -8.21 29.20 -7.08
CA THR A 170 -6.96 28.74 -6.48
C THR A 170 -7.11 27.26 -6.13
N LEU A 171 -6.01 26.58 -5.82
CA LEU A 171 -6.06 25.15 -5.49
C LEU A 171 -7.02 24.83 -4.32
N GLU A 172 -6.98 25.67 -3.28
CA GLU A 172 -7.80 25.54 -2.08
C GLU A 172 -9.29 25.77 -2.35
N THR A 173 -9.61 26.80 -3.14
CA THR A 173 -11.00 27.14 -3.48
C THR A 173 -11.60 26.12 -4.44
N ILE A 174 -10.81 25.56 -5.37
CA ILE A 174 -11.25 24.46 -6.23
C ILE A 174 -11.55 23.21 -5.41
N SER A 175 -10.71 22.91 -4.41
CA SER A 175 -10.91 21.76 -3.52
C SER A 175 -12.23 21.83 -2.75
N THR A 176 -12.58 23.01 -2.25
CA THR A 176 -13.75 23.23 -1.37
C THR A 176 -15.02 23.64 -2.12
N MET A 177 -14.89 24.25 -3.30
CA MET A 177 -16.00 24.84 -4.06
C MET A 177 -16.07 24.33 -5.51
N LEU A 178 -15.72 23.07 -5.73
CA LEU A 178 -15.71 22.43 -7.06
C LEU A 178 -17.00 22.62 -7.87
N PRO A 179 -18.22 22.48 -7.30
CA PRO A 179 -19.44 22.66 -8.08
C PRO A 179 -19.60 24.08 -8.65
N GLY A 180 -19.20 25.10 -7.89
CA GLY A 180 -19.23 26.50 -8.35
C GLY A 180 -18.18 26.74 -9.42
N PHE A 181 -16.98 26.22 -9.21
CA PHE A 181 -15.89 26.32 -10.18
C PHE A 181 -16.23 25.62 -11.52
N SER A 182 -16.85 24.44 -11.45
CA SER A 182 -17.32 23.71 -12.64
C SER A 182 -18.33 24.50 -13.47
N LYS A 183 -19.24 25.27 -12.84
CA LYS A 183 -20.15 26.16 -13.55
C LYS A 183 -19.40 27.24 -14.34
N ASN A 184 -18.36 27.84 -13.76
CA ASN A 184 -17.54 28.84 -14.45
C ASN A 184 -16.79 28.22 -15.64
N LEU A 185 -16.29 27.00 -15.51
CA LEU A 185 -15.66 26.28 -16.64
C LEU A 185 -16.64 26.01 -17.77
N ILE A 186 -17.85 25.55 -17.47
CA ILE A 186 -18.89 25.31 -18.48
C ILE A 186 -19.29 26.63 -19.16
N ALA A 187 -19.38 27.73 -18.40
CA ALA A 187 -19.65 29.05 -18.97
C ALA A 187 -18.54 29.50 -19.94
N ALA A 188 -17.27 29.20 -19.63
CA ALA A 188 -16.15 29.48 -20.53
C ALA A 188 -16.29 28.68 -21.85
N VAL A 189 -16.58 27.38 -21.74
CA VAL A 189 -16.78 26.51 -22.91
C VAL A 189 -17.91 27.01 -23.79
N LYS A 190 -19.07 27.38 -23.21
CA LYS A 190 -20.20 27.95 -23.98
C LYS A 190 -19.84 29.25 -24.69
N THR A 191 -19.02 30.08 -24.05
CA THR A 191 -18.54 31.34 -24.65
C THR A 191 -17.65 31.04 -25.85
N LEU A 192 -16.75 30.06 -25.75
CA LEU A 192 -15.92 29.61 -26.87
C LEU A 192 -16.74 28.99 -28.00
N GLU A 193 -17.74 28.17 -27.69
CA GLU A 193 -18.65 27.61 -28.69
C GLU A 193 -19.35 28.71 -29.48
N THR A 194 -19.81 29.77 -28.80
CA THR A 194 -20.43 30.93 -29.42
C THR A 194 -19.43 31.67 -30.32
N LEU A 195 -18.23 31.97 -29.81
CA LEU A 195 -17.18 32.64 -30.60
C LEU A 195 -16.83 31.85 -31.86
N VAL A 196 -16.65 30.53 -31.76
CA VAL A 196 -16.37 29.66 -32.91
C VAL A 196 -17.53 29.68 -33.92
N GLY A 197 -18.79 29.64 -33.45
CA GLY A 197 -19.97 29.76 -34.30
C GLY A 197 -20.04 31.11 -35.04
N ASP A 198 -19.73 32.19 -34.35
CA ASP A 198 -19.69 33.55 -34.92
C ASP A 198 -18.58 33.68 -35.96
N PHE A 199 -17.39 33.12 -35.69
CA PHE A 199 -16.29 33.06 -36.65
C PHE A 199 -16.69 32.34 -37.94
N GLN A 200 -17.34 31.17 -37.84
CA GLN A 200 -17.83 30.44 -39.02
C GLN A 200 -18.83 31.27 -39.83
N THR A 201 -19.75 31.95 -39.16
CA THR A 201 -20.75 32.81 -39.80
C THR A 201 -20.10 33.98 -40.52
N ARG A 202 -19.11 34.63 -39.88
CA ARG A 202 -18.36 35.75 -40.47
C ARG A 202 -17.53 35.32 -41.68
N ILE A 203 -16.86 34.16 -41.60
CA ILE A 203 -16.12 33.59 -42.74
C ILE A 203 -17.05 33.39 -43.94
N ARG A 204 -18.22 32.77 -43.74
CA ARG A 204 -19.22 32.58 -44.81
C ARG A 204 -19.76 33.90 -45.35
N SER A 205 -19.87 34.94 -44.53
CA SER A 205 -20.26 36.26 -45.02
C SER A 205 -19.17 36.85 -45.90
N VAL A 206 -17.93 36.87 -45.44
CA VAL A 206 -16.78 37.38 -46.20
C VAL A 206 -16.63 36.63 -47.52
N GLU A 207 -16.76 35.30 -47.52
CA GLU A 207 -16.73 34.49 -48.74
C GLU A 207 -17.83 34.90 -49.73
N ARG A 208 -19.07 35.09 -49.26
CA ARG A 208 -20.18 35.56 -50.11
C ARG A 208 -19.93 36.97 -50.64
N ASP A 209 -19.43 37.88 -49.81
CA ASP A 209 -19.19 39.27 -50.19
C ASP A 209 -18.04 39.38 -51.20
N LEU A 210 -16.93 38.67 -50.97
CA LEU A 210 -15.83 38.55 -51.93
C LEU A 210 -16.28 37.94 -53.26
N TRP A 211 -17.16 36.93 -53.22
CA TRP A 211 -17.69 36.32 -54.44
C TRP A 211 -18.55 37.30 -55.25
N LYS A 212 -19.38 38.12 -54.58
CA LYS A 212 -20.16 39.19 -55.23
C LYS A 212 -19.26 40.27 -55.82
N GLU A 213 -18.24 40.71 -55.07
CA GLU A 213 -17.27 41.70 -55.56
C GLU A 213 -16.51 41.17 -56.77
N TYR A 214 -16.10 39.90 -56.73
CA TYR A 214 -15.47 39.22 -57.86
C TYR A 214 -16.38 39.19 -59.09
N GLN A 215 -17.65 38.77 -58.97
CA GLN A 215 -18.60 38.78 -60.08
C GLN A 215 -18.89 40.18 -60.64
N THR A 216 -18.94 41.18 -59.76
CA THR A 216 -19.13 42.59 -60.16
C THR A 216 -17.92 43.07 -60.97
N LEU A 217 -16.71 42.72 -60.55
CA LEU A 217 -15.49 43.03 -61.28
C LEU A 217 -15.44 42.30 -62.63
N GLU A 218 -15.79 41.01 -62.65
CA GLU A 218 -15.84 40.19 -63.86
C GLU A 218 -16.83 40.76 -64.89
N SER A 219 -18.06 41.07 -64.48
CA SER A 219 -19.07 41.68 -65.36
C SER A 219 -18.68 43.08 -65.85
N THR A 220 -18.03 43.90 -65.00
CA THR A 220 -17.52 45.22 -65.39
C THR A 220 -16.40 45.08 -66.43
N LEU A 221 -15.50 44.11 -66.24
CA LEU A 221 -14.46 43.79 -67.20
C LEU A 221 -15.07 43.28 -68.51
N GLU A 222 -16.04 42.38 -68.46
CA GLU A 222 -16.72 41.87 -69.65
C GLU A 222 -17.40 43.00 -70.44
N LEU A 223 -18.05 43.95 -69.75
CA LEU A 223 -18.64 45.13 -70.38
C LEU A 223 -17.57 46.00 -71.04
N ARG A 224 -16.46 46.28 -70.33
CA ARG A 224 -15.35 47.08 -70.86
C ARG A 224 -14.71 46.41 -72.08
N THR A 225 -14.51 45.09 -72.03
CA THR A 225 -14.02 44.30 -73.15
C THR A 225 -14.96 44.42 -74.35
N LYS A 226 -16.28 44.24 -74.16
CA LYS A 226 -17.26 44.44 -75.24
C LYS A 226 -17.25 45.86 -75.82
N THR A 227 -17.09 46.90 -74.98
CA THR A 227 -16.97 48.27 -75.47
C THR A 227 -15.67 48.51 -76.24
N LEU A 228 -14.57 47.90 -75.79
CA LEU A 228 -13.29 47.94 -76.48
C LEU A 228 -13.40 47.25 -77.83
N ASP A 229 -14.01 46.06 -77.90
CA ASP A 229 -14.26 45.34 -79.15
C ASP A 229 -15.11 46.16 -80.13
N ARG A 230 -16.15 46.86 -79.65
CA ARG A 230 -16.96 47.76 -80.47
C ARG A 230 -16.16 48.97 -80.97
N LEU A 231 -15.38 49.62 -80.10
CA LEU A 231 -14.51 50.73 -80.48
C LEU A 231 -13.42 50.28 -81.45
N GLU A 232 -12.85 49.10 -81.27
CA GLU A 232 -11.90 48.51 -82.20
C GLU A 232 -12.56 48.25 -83.55
N THR A 233 -13.77 47.69 -83.56
CA THR A 233 -14.56 47.47 -84.77
C THR A 233 -14.86 48.80 -85.47
N MET A 234 -15.27 49.83 -84.72
CA MET A 234 -15.50 51.18 -85.22
C MET A 234 -14.23 51.87 -85.71
N ALA A 235 -13.08 51.71 -85.03
CA ALA A 235 -11.81 52.27 -85.48
C ALA A 235 -11.31 51.57 -86.76
N ARG A 236 -11.58 50.27 -86.89
CA ARG A 236 -11.30 49.50 -88.10
C ARG A 236 -12.24 49.86 -89.26
N SER A 237 -13.48 50.26 -88.99
CA SER A 237 -14.46 50.65 -90.01
C SER A 237 -14.51 52.16 -90.34
N ALA A 238 -14.20 53.03 -89.37
CA ALA A 238 -14.11 54.50 -89.51
C ALA A 238 -12.79 54.97 -90.13
N ILE A 239 -11.90 54.03 -90.49
CA ILE A 239 -10.77 54.28 -91.38
C ILE A 239 -11.02 53.57 -92.72
N PRO A 240 -11.91 54.07 -93.60
CA PRO A 240 -11.85 53.74 -95.01
C PRO A 240 -10.60 54.40 -95.61
N GLY A 241 -9.56 53.62 -95.94
CA GLY A 241 -8.48 54.04 -96.85
C GLY A 241 -7.10 54.38 -96.26
N ALA A 242 -6.96 54.70 -94.97
CA ALA A 242 -5.67 55.26 -94.47
C ALA A 242 -4.50 54.25 -94.33
N ARG A 243 -4.73 52.93 -94.43
CA ARG A 243 -3.62 51.95 -94.45
C ARG A 243 -3.05 51.69 -95.85
N GLY A 244 -3.79 51.99 -96.90
CA GLY A 244 -3.38 51.75 -98.29
C GLY A 244 -2.58 52.92 -98.87
N ASP A 245 -3.09 54.14 -98.72
CA ASP A 245 -2.48 55.33 -99.34
C ASP A 245 -1.22 55.79 -98.60
N SER A 246 -1.20 55.80 -97.26
CA SER A 246 0.01 56.17 -96.51
C SER A 246 1.18 55.21 -96.73
N LYS A 247 0.92 53.94 -97.10
CA LYS A 247 1.98 52.97 -97.44
C LYS A 247 2.55 53.24 -98.83
N ARG A 248 1.70 53.56 -99.81
CA ARG A 248 2.10 53.92 -101.18
C ARG A 248 2.81 55.28 -101.25
N GLU A 249 2.39 56.24 -100.44
CA GLU A 249 3.03 57.54 -100.33
C GLU A 249 4.39 57.44 -99.62
N MET A 250 4.52 56.57 -98.62
CA MET A 250 5.80 56.24 -97.98
C MET A 250 6.78 55.53 -98.94
N GLU A 251 6.30 54.66 -99.83
CA GLU A 251 7.12 54.03 -100.87
C GLU A 251 7.59 55.05 -101.92
N LYS A 252 6.71 55.95 -102.40
CA LYS A 252 7.09 57.05 -103.30
C LYS A 252 8.12 58.00 -102.68
N LEU A 253 7.94 58.36 -101.41
CA LEU A 253 8.88 59.22 -100.69
C LEU A 253 10.24 58.55 -100.48
N LYS A 254 10.28 57.23 -100.27
CA LYS A 254 11.54 56.46 -100.20
C LYS A 254 12.27 56.44 -101.54
N GLU A 255 11.54 56.27 -102.66
CA GLU A 255 12.09 56.31 -104.01
C GLU A 255 12.69 57.69 -104.32
N ILE A 256 11.96 58.76 -104.01
CA ILE A 256 12.42 60.15 -104.16
C ILE A 256 13.65 60.42 -103.28
N ASN A 257 13.67 59.94 -102.03
CA ASN A 257 14.82 60.12 -101.14
C ASN A 257 16.07 59.36 -101.64
N ARG A 258 15.87 58.21 -102.29
CA ARG A 258 16.96 57.45 -102.93
C ARG A 258 17.54 58.21 -104.13
N ASN A 259 16.69 58.79 -104.96
CA ASN A 259 17.11 59.60 -106.11
C ASN A 259 17.83 60.89 -105.70
N LEU A 260 17.32 61.61 -104.68
CA LEU A 260 17.99 62.79 -104.13
C LEU A 260 19.35 62.47 -103.51
N ARG A 261 19.51 61.28 -102.91
CA ARG A 261 20.82 60.81 -102.40
C ARG A 261 21.82 60.56 -103.52
N ILE A 262 21.37 60.04 -104.67
CA ILE A 262 22.21 59.85 -105.86
C ILE A 262 22.62 61.22 -106.44
N GLU A 263 21.67 62.17 -106.53
CA GLU A 263 21.89 63.52 -107.04
C GLU A 263 22.83 64.37 -106.15
N ILE A 264 22.72 64.24 -104.83
CA ILE A 264 23.69 64.86 -103.90
C ILE A 264 25.09 64.25 -104.05
N GLY A 265 25.18 62.94 -104.32
CA GLY A 265 26.44 62.27 -104.59
C GLY A 265 27.13 62.77 -105.85
N THR A 266 26.38 62.94 -106.95
CA THR A 266 26.90 63.46 -108.22
C THR A 266 27.25 64.95 -108.14
N LEU A 267 26.47 65.77 -107.42
CA LEU A 267 26.78 67.19 -107.22
C LEU A 267 27.98 67.41 -106.29
N ARG A 268 28.22 66.56 -105.29
CA ARG A 268 29.44 66.61 -104.46
C ARG A 268 30.68 66.20 -105.25
N ALA A 269 30.59 65.18 -106.10
CA ALA A 269 31.67 64.78 -106.99
C ALA A 269 31.98 65.85 -108.07
N ALA A 270 30.99 66.63 -108.50
CA ALA A 270 31.18 67.78 -109.39
C ALA A 270 31.80 68.99 -108.69
N ASN A 271 31.51 69.20 -107.40
CA ASN A 271 32.03 70.33 -106.63
C ASN A 271 33.49 70.11 -106.15
N GLU A 272 33.89 68.86 -105.85
CA GLU A 272 35.30 68.51 -105.54
C GLU A 272 36.27 68.75 -106.72
N VAL A 273 35.78 68.78 -107.97
CA VAL A 273 36.58 69.12 -109.16
C VAL A 273 36.70 70.65 -109.37
N GLN A 274 35.85 71.46 -108.73
CA GLN A 274 35.77 72.91 -108.96
C GLN A 274 36.35 73.76 -107.80
N THR A 275 36.55 73.18 -106.61
CA THR A 275 37.16 73.86 -105.44
C THR A 275 38.65 73.53 -105.24
N GLY A 276 39.38 73.24 -106.34
CA GLY A 276 40.84 73.15 -106.38
C GLY A 276 41.56 74.49 -106.56
N ALA A 277 40.85 75.61 -106.52
CA ALA A 277 41.40 76.96 -106.62
C ALA A 277 40.72 77.87 -105.59
N TYR A 278 41.54 78.55 -104.79
CA TYR A 278 41.21 79.53 -103.74
C TYR A 278 40.88 78.95 -102.37
N GLY A 279 41.82 79.19 -101.45
CA GLY A 279 41.71 78.89 -100.03
C GLY A 279 41.24 80.07 -99.19
N LEU A 280 41.50 79.88 -97.89
CA LEU A 280 41.28 80.70 -96.70
C LEU A 280 39.93 80.53 -95.97
N ASP A 281 40.12 80.07 -94.73
CA ASP A 281 39.50 80.50 -93.47
C ASP A 281 37.97 80.31 -93.35
N THR A 282 37.41 79.67 -92.32
CA THR A 282 37.62 79.95 -90.89
C THR A 282 36.90 78.88 -90.06
N SER A 283 37.49 78.50 -88.92
CA SER A 283 36.90 77.83 -87.74
C SER A 283 35.73 78.70 -87.14
N PRO A 284 34.85 78.27 -86.18
CA PRO A 284 35.01 77.19 -85.19
C PRO A 284 33.75 76.35 -84.80
N SER A 285 34.02 75.21 -84.15
CA SER A 285 33.35 74.46 -83.04
C SER A 285 31.81 74.52 -82.81
N PRO A 286 31.14 73.55 -82.10
CA PRO A 286 31.65 72.44 -81.28
C PRO A 286 30.93 71.06 -81.45
N SER A 287 31.66 69.99 -81.16
CA SER A 287 31.16 68.68 -80.68
C SER A 287 31.40 68.66 -79.15
N VAL A 288 30.67 68.01 -78.25
CA VAL A 288 30.14 66.64 -78.14
C VAL A 288 29.25 66.63 -76.83
N PRO A 289 28.76 65.52 -76.24
CA PRO A 289 27.73 64.54 -76.63
C PRO A 289 26.68 64.22 -75.50
N THR A 290 25.78 63.29 -75.84
CA THR A 290 25.23 62.22 -74.97
C THR A 290 24.23 62.51 -73.85
N GLY A 291 23.03 61.94 -74.07
CA GLY A 291 22.17 61.37 -73.03
C GLY A 291 20.83 61.00 -73.68
N PRO A 292 20.41 59.72 -73.67
CA PRO A 292 19.35 59.39 -72.71
C PRO A 292 19.27 57.91 -72.27
N ARG A 293 18.33 57.64 -71.32
CA ARG A 293 17.68 56.34 -70.95
C ARG A 293 18.43 55.47 -69.94
N ASN A 294 17.84 54.76 -68.97
CA ASN A 294 16.47 54.27 -68.63
C ASN A 294 16.31 54.36 -67.08
N ARG A 295 15.16 54.64 -66.45
CA ARG A 295 13.91 53.85 -66.24
C ARG A 295 14.08 52.37 -65.80
N THR A 296 14.05 52.19 -64.48
CA THR A 296 13.19 51.30 -63.65
C THR A 296 12.51 50.06 -64.24
N THR A 297 12.27 49.09 -63.35
CA THR A 297 11.39 47.88 -63.43
C THR A 297 12.08 46.67 -64.08
N ASP A 298 11.97 45.42 -63.64
CA ASP A 298 10.91 44.74 -62.89
C ASP A 298 11.27 43.25 -62.66
N LYS A 299 10.49 42.55 -61.81
CA LYS A 299 10.13 41.10 -61.83
C LYS A 299 11.17 40.10 -61.30
N ALA A 300 10.87 39.29 -60.26
CA ALA A 300 9.78 38.30 -60.08
C ALA A 300 9.91 37.06 -60.99
N ILE A 301 9.89 35.87 -60.38
CA ILE A 301 9.36 34.56 -60.86
C ILE A 301 9.56 33.59 -59.66
N SER A 302 8.48 33.21 -58.99
CA SER A 302 7.69 31.98 -59.21
C SER A 302 8.35 30.75 -58.55
N SER A 303 7.76 30.20 -57.49
CA SER A 303 6.82 29.04 -57.52
C SER A 303 7.59 27.70 -57.70
N THR A 304 7.41 26.59 -57.01
CA THR A 304 6.28 25.98 -56.28
C THR A 304 6.80 24.64 -55.70
N LEU A 305 6.03 23.99 -54.80
CA LEU A 305 5.92 22.51 -54.59
C LEU A 305 7.12 21.85 -53.84
N THR A 306 7.01 21.05 -52.77
CA THR A 306 6.01 20.12 -52.17
C THR A 306 6.41 19.86 -50.69
N ARG A 307 5.52 19.91 -49.66
CA ARG A 307 4.73 18.81 -49.02
C ARG A 307 5.46 17.44 -48.99
N HIS A 308 5.59 16.61 -47.95
CA HIS A 308 5.05 16.36 -46.59
C HIS A 308 6.11 15.51 -45.83
N HIS A 309 6.19 15.44 -44.49
CA HIS A 309 5.40 14.57 -43.61
C HIS A 309 5.54 14.99 -42.14
N SER A 310 4.44 14.87 -41.40
CA SER A 310 4.31 15.05 -39.96
C SER A 310 4.58 13.75 -39.21
N ALA A 311 5.09 13.83 -37.96
CA ALA A 311 4.49 13.18 -36.78
C ALA A 311 5.36 13.33 -35.51
N SER A 312 4.72 13.78 -34.42
CA SER A 312 4.92 13.38 -33.01
C SER A 312 6.28 13.76 -32.36
N THR A 313 6.40 14.32 -31.14
CA THR A 313 5.55 14.39 -29.95
C THR A 313 6.18 15.43 -28.98
N VAL A 314 5.38 16.41 -28.53
CA VAL A 314 5.24 17.01 -27.17
C VAL A 314 6.39 16.80 -26.16
N GLU A 315 7.18 17.84 -25.85
CA GLU A 315 7.15 18.79 -24.68
C GLU A 315 7.97 18.35 -23.42
N THR A 316 9.03 19.09 -23.07
CA THR A 316 9.20 20.05 -21.93
C THR A 316 9.72 19.40 -20.63
N THR A 317 10.90 19.73 -20.06
CA THR A 317 11.27 20.91 -19.21
C THR A 317 10.13 21.30 -18.24
N GLU A 318 10.20 21.31 -16.91
CA GLU A 318 11.23 21.58 -15.91
C GLU A 318 10.67 21.27 -14.49
N ARG A 319 11.54 20.90 -13.54
CA ARG A 319 11.69 21.45 -12.15
C ARG A 319 10.44 21.75 -11.27
N ALA A 320 10.33 21.09 -10.09
CA ALA A 320 10.31 21.76 -8.75
C ALA A 320 9.94 20.84 -7.53
N ILE A 321 10.93 20.62 -6.65
CA ILE A 321 11.02 20.77 -5.16
C ILE A 321 9.81 20.46 -4.22
N SER A 322 9.96 19.50 -3.28
CA SER A 322 10.00 19.72 -1.78
C SER A 322 9.65 18.51 -0.88
N SER A 323 10.69 17.91 -0.29
CA SER A 323 10.98 17.53 1.13
C SER A 323 9.98 16.95 2.17
N ARG A 324 10.54 15.98 2.96
CA ARG A 324 10.38 15.56 4.40
C ARG A 324 9.63 14.24 4.65
N GLY A 325 10.07 13.28 5.47
CA GLY A 325 11.26 13.06 6.36
C GLY A 325 10.98 11.84 7.30
N ARG A 326 11.95 10.97 7.70
CA ARG A 326 12.80 10.97 8.94
C ARG A 326 13.33 9.51 9.15
N SER A 327 14.42 9.13 9.85
CA SER A 327 15.55 9.78 10.56
C SER A 327 16.57 8.71 11.05
N ARG A 328 17.83 9.14 11.28
CA ARG A 328 19.01 8.61 12.04
C ARG A 328 20.20 8.30 11.10
N GLY A 329 21.41 8.81 11.26
CA GLY A 329 22.09 9.70 12.21
C GLY A 329 23.59 9.68 11.87
N GLY A 330 24.38 10.68 12.31
CA GLY A 330 25.85 10.62 12.28
C GLY A 330 26.55 11.65 11.38
N GLU A 331 27.58 12.28 11.94
CA GLU A 331 28.35 13.44 11.47
C GLU A 331 29.27 13.21 10.25
N VAL A 332 29.83 14.34 9.79
CA VAL A 332 31.07 14.55 9.01
C VAL A 332 30.92 14.51 7.48
N GLY A 333 30.95 15.69 6.86
CA GLY A 333 31.36 15.83 5.44
C GLY A 333 32.89 15.73 5.33
N PRO A 334 33.47 15.43 4.14
CA PRO A 334 33.31 16.32 3.00
C PRO A 334 33.35 15.65 1.59
N SER A 335 33.17 16.50 0.59
CA SER A 335 33.75 16.41 -0.77
C SER A 335 33.03 15.59 -1.86
N ILE A 336 32.51 16.35 -2.83
CA ILE A 336 32.61 16.18 -4.29
C ILE A 336 33.16 14.82 -4.76
N GLY A 337 32.31 14.04 -5.42
CA GLY A 337 32.67 12.87 -6.21
C GLY A 337 31.49 12.46 -7.10
N GLU A 338 31.75 12.39 -8.39
CA GLU A 338 30.85 11.97 -9.47
C GLU A 338 30.15 10.64 -9.12
N GLU A 339 28.82 10.66 -9.05
CA GLU A 339 28.05 9.43 -8.82
C GLU A 339 27.83 8.72 -10.15
N GLU A 340 28.85 7.94 -10.50
CA GLU A 340 28.84 6.87 -11.48
C GLU A 340 27.64 5.94 -11.20
N TYR A 341 26.67 5.92 -12.11
CA TYR A 341 25.55 4.98 -12.08
C TYR A 341 26.11 3.55 -12.10
N ARG A 342 26.04 2.83 -10.96
CA ARG A 342 26.46 1.43 -10.82
C ARG A 342 25.24 0.50 -10.69
N PRO A 343 24.70 -0.03 -11.80
CA PRO A 343 23.64 -1.05 -11.83
C PRO A 343 23.89 -2.22 -10.88
N ASP A 344 25.16 -2.53 -10.64
CA ASP A 344 25.62 -3.65 -9.82
C ASP A 344 25.15 -3.59 -8.35
N LEU A 345 24.99 -2.38 -7.79
CA LEU A 345 24.55 -2.22 -6.39
C LEU A 345 23.06 -2.58 -6.20
N MET A 346 22.22 -2.23 -7.18
CA MET A 346 20.80 -2.62 -7.17
C MET A 346 20.63 -4.13 -7.31
N TRP A 347 21.48 -4.77 -8.10
CA TRP A 347 21.46 -6.22 -8.31
C TRP A 347 21.93 -6.95 -7.06
N GLN A 348 22.93 -6.42 -6.35
CA GLN A 348 23.35 -6.94 -5.04
C GLN A 348 22.26 -6.82 -3.98
N VAL A 349 21.55 -5.69 -3.90
CA VAL A 349 20.42 -5.53 -2.97
C VAL A 349 19.31 -6.53 -3.32
N ARG A 350 18.99 -6.68 -4.60
CA ARG A 350 17.99 -7.64 -5.05
C ARG A 350 18.38 -9.08 -4.77
N LEU A 351 19.66 -9.42 -4.92
CA LEU A 351 20.18 -10.74 -4.60
C LEU A 351 20.03 -11.04 -3.10
N ARG A 352 20.39 -10.09 -2.22
CA ARG A 352 20.18 -10.24 -0.77
C ARG A 352 18.72 -10.39 -0.39
N GLU A 353 17.81 -9.68 -1.05
CA GLU A 353 16.36 -9.86 -0.85
C GLU A 353 15.90 -11.26 -1.26
N LEU A 354 16.42 -11.79 -2.37
CA LEU A 354 16.09 -13.14 -2.83
C LEU A 354 16.65 -14.21 -1.90
N GLU A 355 17.87 -14.04 -1.38
CA GLU A 355 18.47 -14.91 -0.38
C GLU A 355 17.67 -14.92 0.93
N TYR A 356 17.26 -13.74 1.40
CA TYR A 356 16.40 -13.61 2.57
C TYR A 356 15.06 -14.32 2.37
N LYS A 357 14.43 -14.14 1.20
CA LYS A 357 13.19 -14.84 0.85
C LYS A 357 13.37 -16.35 0.78
N LEU A 358 14.46 -16.83 0.18
CA LEU A 358 14.77 -18.27 0.10
C LEU A 358 14.97 -18.87 1.50
N LYS A 359 15.64 -18.14 2.40
CA LYS A 359 15.84 -18.57 3.78
C LYS A 359 14.52 -18.62 4.55
N ALA A 360 13.70 -17.57 4.45
CA ALA A 360 12.37 -17.53 5.07
C ALA A 360 11.47 -18.66 4.57
N GLU A 361 11.50 -18.94 3.25
CA GLU A 361 10.74 -20.04 2.64
C GLU A 361 11.19 -21.41 3.15
N ARG A 362 12.50 -21.62 3.35
CA ARG A 362 13.03 -22.87 3.93
C ARG A 362 12.61 -23.04 5.39
N GLU A 363 12.66 -21.97 6.17
CA GLU A 363 12.21 -21.99 7.57
C GLU A 363 10.70 -22.24 7.68
N ALA A 364 9.89 -21.64 6.80
CA ALA A 364 8.46 -21.89 6.71
C ALA A 364 8.15 -23.37 6.41
N ARG A 365 8.83 -23.97 5.43
CA ARG A 365 8.64 -25.40 5.11
C ARG A 365 9.06 -26.34 6.24
N MET A 366 10.11 -25.98 7.00
CA MET A 366 10.51 -26.73 8.19
C MET A 366 9.44 -26.65 9.28
N LEU A 367 8.86 -25.46 9.51
CA LEU A 367 7.76 -25.27 10.46
C LEU A 367 6.50 -26.03 10.05
N ASP A 368 6.14 -26.02 8.76
CA ASP A 368 5.02 -26.80 8.23
C ASP A 368 5.24 -28.31 8.41
N ARG A 369 6.45 -28.79 8.12
CA ARG A 369 6.81 -30.20 8.32
C ARG A 369 6.73 -30.59 9.79
N ASN A 370 7.27 -29.76 10.70
CA ASN A 370 7.20 -30.00 12.13
C ASN A 370 5.75 -29.96 12.65
N SER A 371 4.94 -29.02 12.17
CA SER A 371 3.51 -28.93 12.51
C SER A 371 2.74 -30.16 12.01
N ALA A 372 3.06 -30.67 10.82
CA ALA A 372 2.47 -31.89 10.29
C ALA A 372 2.85 -33.13 11.10
N ILE A 373 4.11 -33.24 11.53
CA ILE A 373 4.58 -34.30 12.43
C ILE A 373 3.85 -34.23 13.76
N GLN A 374 3.73 -33.05 14.37
CA GLN A 374 3.04 -32.88 15.65
C GLN A 374 1.56 -33.28 15.56
N ARG A 375 0.86 -32.93 14.47
CA ARG A 375 -0.53 -33.37 14.24
C ARG A 375 -0.64 -34.89 14.06
N LEU A 376 0.36 -35.52 13.45
CA LEU A 376 0.40 -36.98 13.31
C LEU A 376 0.65 -37.66 14.66
N GLU A 377 1.57 -37.13 15.47
CA GLU A 377 1.84 -37.63 16.83
C GLU A 377 0.61 -37.47 17.73
N GLU A 378 -0.06 -36.32 17.70
CA GLU A 378 -1.28 -36.08 18.47
C GLU A 378 -2.40 -37.04 18.06
N LYS A 379 -2.59 -37.23 16.75
CA LYS A 379 -3.53 -38.25 16.25
C LYS A 379 -3.13 -39.66 16.64
N SER A 380 -1.84 -40.00 16.62
CA SER A 380 -1.36 -41.31 17.06
C SER A 380 -1.69 -41.55 18.53
N ARG A 381 -1.43 -40.55 19.38
CA ARG A 381 -1.74 -40.61 20.81
C ARG A 381 -3.24 -40.76 21.07
N GLU A 382 -4.06 -39.96 20.39
CA GLU A 382 -5.53 -40.05 20.50
C GLU A 382 -6.04 -41.43 20.07
N ASN A 383 -5.48 -41.97 18.99
CA ASN A 383 -5.85 -43.30 18.50
C ASN A 383 -5.43 -44.41 19.48
N GLU A 384 -4.27 -44.29 20.12
CA GLU A 384 -3.84 -45.19 21.21
C GLU A 384 -4.75 -45.09 22.45
N GLU A 385 -5.13 -43.88 22.85
CA GLU A 385 -6.07 -43.63 23.97
C GLU A 385 -7.44 -44.25 23.69
N LEU A 386 -7.99 -44.04 22.48
CA LEU A 386 -9.25 -44.63 22.03
C LEU A 386 -9.16 -46.17 21.97
N ALA A 387 -8.06 -46.72 21.45
CA ALA A 387 -7.84 -48.17 21.44
C ALA A 387 -7.82 -48.75 22.86
N ALA A 388 -7.17 -48.07 23.81
CA ALA A 388 -7.13 -48.48 25.22
C ALA A 388 -8.51 -48.37 25.89
N GLU A 389 -9.33 -47.39 25.53
CA GLU A 389 -10.70 -47.26 26.03
C GLU A 389 -11.63 -48.34 25.46
N VAL A 390 -11.52 -48.63 24.15
CA VAL A 390 -12.24 -49.74 23.52
C VAL A 390 -11.85 -51.08 24.16
N ALA A 391 -10.56 -51.30 24.43
CA ALA A 391 -10.10 -52.51 25.13
C ALA A 391 -10.69 -52.63 26.54
N ARG A 392 -10.71 -51.53 27.30
CA ARG A 392 -11.32 -51.48 28.64
C ARG A 392 -12.83 -51.74 28.60
N ASN A 393 -13.53 -51.18 27.63
CA ASN A 393 -14.97 -51.40 27.45
C ASN A 393 -15.28 -52.84 27.04
N ARG A 394 -14.47 -53.43 26.14
CA ARG A 394 -14.59 -54.86 25.79
C ARG A 394 -14.41 -55.77 27.01
N ALA A 395 -13.37 -55.53 27.83
CA ALA A 395 -13.13 -56.29 29.05
C ALA A 395 -14.30 -56.18 30.06
N LYS A 396 -14.89 -54.99 30.22
CA LYS A 396 -16.09 -54.81 31.06
C LYS A 396 -17.27 -55.61 30.52
N THR A 397 -17.54 -55.53 29.21
CA THR A 397 -18.66 -56.27 28.61
C THR A 397 -18.49 -57.79 28.69
N GLU A 398 -17.26 -58.30 28.67
CA GLU A 398 -17.00 -59.73 28.88
C GLU A 398 -17.25 -60.15 30.32
N MET A 399 -16.77 -59.37 31.31
CA MET A 399 -17.06 -59.65 32.73
C MET A 399 -18.55 -59.59 33.07
N ASP A 400 -19.29 -58.65 32.47
CA ASP A 400 -20.74 -58.54 32.69
C ASP A 400 -21.51 -59.73 32.08
N LYS A 401 -21.06 -60.26 30.93
CA LYS A 401 -21.60 -61.49 30.35
C LYS A 401 -21.29 -62.72 31.21
N GLU A 402 -20.12 -62.76 31.83
CA GLU A 402 -19.68 -63.88 32.67
C GLU A 402 -20.42 -63.93 34.01
N LYS A 403 -20.83 -62.78 34.56
CA LYS A 403 -21.69 -62.70 35.76
C LYS A 403 -23.16 -63.04 35.52
N SER A 404 -23.60 -63.05 34.26
CA SER A 404 -25.01 -63.28 33.89
C SER A 404 -25.29 -64.73 33.47
N LYS A 405 -24.28 -65.60 33.52
CA LYS A 405 -24.39 -67.07 33.45
C LYS A 405 -24.25 -67.65 34.85
#